data_AF-A0A1Q7KCH1-F1
#
_entry.id   AF-A0A1Q7KCH1-F1
#
_cell.length_a   1.000
_cell.length_b   1.000
_cell.length_c   1.000
_cell.angle_alpha   90.00
_cell.angle_beta   90.00
_cell.angle_gamma   90.00
#
_symmetry.space_group_name_H-M   'P 1'
#
loop_
_entity.id
_entity.type
_entity.pdbx_description
1 polymer ?
#
loop_
_entity_poly.entity_id
_entity_poly.type
_entity_poly.pdbx_seq_one_letter_code
_entity_poly.pdbx_strand_id
1 'polypeptide(L)'
;MRCDLCGTDEAIPFKCRYCNGTFCSVHRLPPNHDCLFMKDYLQQPARDREFLEHIHGRAGLPQERIKSALYETFYLRFSKTEVLHLVIATALVTAVGMSFYRFQFRWDFLVIFISAFIIHELGHKFLAQFYRAWAEFRVLLFGAVITAFSALPFFPFKFIAPGAVMVSGNLSESRSGKVSWIGPLTNLAMGTGFLLSYLILETAVGFANKILLAGVWFNGFIAFFNLIPFMGL
;
A
#
# COMPACT_ATOMS: atom_id res chain seq x y z
N MET A 1 -39.20 -11.83 43.21
CA MET A 1 -40.38 -12.11 42.36
C MET A 1 -40.57 -13.62 42.38
N ARG A 2 -41.82 -14.09 42.41
CA ARG A 2 -42.12 -15.51 42.56
C ARG A 2 -42.13 -16.24 41.22
N CYS A 3 -41.67 -17.48 41.24
CA CYS A 3 -41.82 -18.40 40.13
C CYS A 3 -43.30 -18.76 39.94
N ASP A 4 -43.80 -18.65 38.71
CA ASP A 4 -45.21 -18.91 38.37
C ASP A 4 -45.58 -20.40 38.51
N LEU A 5 -44.59 -21.31 38.57
CA LEU A 5 -44.81 -22.76 38.72
C LEU A 5 -44.68 -23.25 40.17
N CYS A 6 -43.61 -22.88 40.87
CA CYS A 6 -43.28 -23.43 42.19
C CYS A 6 -43.37 -22.42 43.34
N GLY A 7 -43.66 -21.15 43.05
CA GLY A 7 -43.84 -20.10 44.06
C GLY A 7 -42.56 -19.62 44.76
N THR A 8 -41.40 -20.20 44.45
CA THR A 8 -40.10 -19.80 45.04
C THR A 8 -39.78 -18.35 44.68
N ASP A 9 -39.42 -17.56 45.69
CA ASP A 9 -38.96 -16.19 45.51
C ASP A 9 -37.48 -16.16 45.12
N GLU A 10 -37.19 -15.67 43.92
CA GLU A 10 -35.82 -15.37 43.48
C GLU A 10 -35.61 -13.86 43.31
N ALA A 11 -34.39 -13.42 43.65
CA ALA A 11 -33.97 -12.04 43.46
C ALA A 11 -33.83 -11.67 41.97
N ILE A 12 -33.48 -12.65 41.13
CA ILE A 12 -33.25 -12.46 39.69
C ILE A 12 -34.09 -13.49 38.91
N PRO A 13 -35.37 -13.21 38.63
CA PRO A 13 -36.23 -14.14 37.92
C PRO A 13 -35.89 -14.21 36.43
N PHE A 14 -36.12 -15.38 35.82
CA PHE A 14 -35.98 -15.58 34.38
C PHE A 14 -37.33 -15.41 33.68
N LYS A 15 -37.36 -14.66 32.59
CA LYS A 15 -38.56 -14.51 31.76
C LYS A 15 -38.46 -15.38 30.52
N CYS A 16 -39.41 -16.28 30.31
CA CYS A 16 -39.43 -17.14 29.13
C CYS A 16 -39.74 -16.32 27.87
N ARG A 17 -38.94 -16.46 26.81
CA ARG A 17 -39.14 -15.72 25.54
C ARG A 17 -40.36 -16.15 24.74
N TYR A 18 -40.95 -17.30 25.10
CA TYR A 18 -42.06 -17.89 24.37
C TYR A 18 -43.40 -17.60 25.05
N CYS A 19 -43.58 -18.07 26.30
CA CYS A 19 -44.83 -17.87 27.04
C CYS A 19 -44.85 -16.59 27.89
N ASN A 20 -43.73 -15.87 27.97
CA ASN A 20 -43.59 -14.61 28.74
C ASN A 20 -43.77 -14.75 30.27
N GLY A 21 -43.87 -15.97 30.80
CA GLY A 21 -43.94 -16.27 32.23
C GLY A 21 -42.63 -16.06 32.97
N THR A 22 -42.73 -15.96 34.30
CA THR A 22 -41.64 -15.65 35.23
C THR A 22 -41.26 -16.91 36.02
N PHE A 23 -40.01 -17.35 35.91
CA PHE A 23 -39.56 -18.64 36.45
C PHE A 23 -38.26 -18.50 37.25
N CYS A 24 -38.06 -19.45 38.17
CA CYS A 24 -36.82 -19.59 38.92
C CYS A 24 -35.70 -20.24 38.07
N SER A 25 -34.48 -20.25 38.58
CA SER A 25 -33.30 -20.88 37.98
C SER A 25 -33.50 -22.34 37.55
N VAL A 26 -34.31 -23.11 38.28
CA VAL A 26 -34.63 -24.52 37.98
C VAL A 26 -35.65 -24.63 36.85
N HIS A 27 -36.69 -23.80 36.85
CA HIS A 27 -37.80 -23.85 35.89
C HIS A 27 -37.61 -22.92 34.68
N ARG A 28 -36.43 -22.31 34.52
CA ARG A 28 -36.15 -21.32 33.46
C ARG A 28 -36.25 -21.86 32.03
N LEU A 29 -36.00 -23.17 31.83
CA LEU A 29 -36.02 -23.78 30.49
C LEU A 29 -37.45 -24.23 30.13
N PRO A 30 -37.90 -24.09 28.87
CA PRO A 30 -39.23 -24.50 28.44
C PRO A 30 -39.67 -25.92 28.84
N PRO A 31 -38.81 -26.97 28.76
CA PRO A 31 -39.15 -28.32 29.24
C PRO A 31 -39.35 -28.42 30.76
N ASN A 32 -38.80 -27.50 31.53
CA ASN A 32 -38.86 -27.55 33.00
C ASN A 32 -40.09 -26.82 33.56
N HIS A 33 -40.91 -26.19 32.72
CA HIS A 33 -42.18 -25.57 33.13
C HIS A 33 -43.33 -25.88 32.18
N ASP A 34 -43.21 -26.95 31.39
CA ASP A 34 -44.22 -27.40 30.42
C ASP A 34 -44.75 -26.26 29.53
N CYS A 35 -43.82 -25.53 28.91
CA CYS A 35 -44.17 -24.38 28.07
C CYS A 35 -45.13 -24.76 26.93
N LEU A 36 -46.21 -23.98 26.78
CA LEU A 36 -47.21 -24.14 25.71
C LEU A 36 -46.60 -24.09 24.30
N PHE A 37 -45.45 -23.42 24.13
CA PHE A 37 -44.76 -23.21 22.86
C PHE A 37 -43.55 -24.15 22.67
N MET A 38 -43.64 -25.39 23.15
CA MET A 38 -42.55 -26.37 23.08
C MET A 38 -42.07 -26.63 21.64
N LYS A 39 -42.98 -26.62 20.66
CA LYS A 39 -42.65 -26.80 19.24
C LYS A 39 -41.70 -25.71 18.72
N ASP A 40 -41.92 -24.46 19.12
CA ASP A 40 -41.08 -23.33 18.70
C ASP A 40 -39.69 -23.39 19.33
N TYR A 41 -39.61 -23.81 20.60
CA TYR A 41 -38.35 -24.05 21.29
C TYR A 41 -37.51 -25.14 20.61
N LEU A 42 -38.13 -26.26 20.23
CA LEU A 42 -37.44 -27.38 19.58
C LEU A 42 -37.02 -27.08 18.13
N GLN A 43 -37.70 -26.15 17.45
CA GLN A 43 -37.35 -25.72 16.09
C GLN A 43 -36.24 -24.65 16.05
N GLN A 44 -35.96 -23.98 17.17
CA GLN A 44 -34.97 -22.91 17.23
C GLN A 44 -33.56 -23.36 16.80
N PRO A 45 -33.01 -24.51 17.24
CA PRO A 45 -31.67 -24.95 16.83
C PRO A 45 -31.54 -25.22 15.32
N ALA A 46 -32.62 -25.65 14.66
CA ALA A 46 -32.64 -25.87 13.22
C ALA A 46 -32.63 -24.54 12.45
N ARG A 47 -33.46 -23.56 12.88
CA ARG A 47 -33.47 -22.21 12.31
C ARG A 47 -32.15 -21.48 12.49
N ASP A 48 -31.53 -21.62 13.66
CA ASP A 48 -30.22 -21.00 13.93
C ASP A 48 -29.12 -21.64 13.05
N ARG A 49 -29.17 -22.95 12.82
CA ARG A 49 -28.25 -23.63 11.88
C ARG A 49 -28.45 -23.16 10.44
N GLU A 50 -29.69 -23.12 9.96
CA GLU A 50 -30.02 -22.65 8.61
C GLU A 50 -29.58 -21.19 8.41
N PHE A 51 -29.78 -20.34 9.41
CA PHE A 51 -29.32 -18.95 9.40
C PHE A 51 -27.78 -18.86 9.34
N LEU A 52 -27.07 -19.63 10.17
CA LEU A 52 -25.60 -19.67 10.18
C LEU A 52 -25.03 -20.20 8.87
N GLU A 53 -25.66 -21.23 8.28
CA GLU A 53 -25.30 -21.75 6.95
C GLU A 53 -25.53 -20.69 5.85
N HIS A 54 -26.62 -19.93 5.92
CA HIS A 54 -26.89 -18.84 4.98
C HIS A 54 -25.89 -17.67 5.10
N ILE A 55 -25.48 -17.34 6.33
CA ILE A 55 -24.45 -16.32 6.59
C ILE A 55 -23.08 -16.78 6.08
N HIS A 56 -22.70 -18.04 6.34
CA HIS A 56 -21.45 -18.61 5.85
C HIS A 56 -21.44 -18.80 4.33
N GLY A 57 -22.58 -19.14 3.72
CA GLY A 57 -22.71 -19.25 2.25
C GLY A 57 -22.60 -17.91 1.52
N ARG A 58 -22.89 -16.79 2.19
CA ARG A 58 -22.70 -15.42 1.65
C ARG A 58 -21.31 -14.84 1.90
N ALA A 59 -20.54 -15.40 2.82
CA ALA A 59 -19.13 -15.07 2.94
C ALA A 59 -18.42 -15.68 1.72
N GLY A 60 -18.16 -14.86 0.70
CA GLY A 60 -17.59 -15.30 -0.57
C GLY A 60 -16.40 -16.25 -0.41
N LEU A 61 -16.24 -17.15 -1.38
CA LEU A 61 -15.19 -18.18 -1.40
C LEU A 61 -13.83 -17.61 -0.95
N PRO A 62 -13.04 -18.34 -0.13
CA PRO A 62 -11.76 -17.88 0.39
C PRO A 62 -10.84 -17.28 -0.68
N GLN A 63 -10.91 -17.81 -1.90
CA GLN A 63 -10.14 -17.38 -3.06
C GLN A 63 -10.49 -15.97 -3.56
N GLU A 64 -11.77 -15.58 -3.56
CA GLU A 64 -12.21 -14.23 -3.95
C GLU A 64 -11.85 -13.19 -2.87
N ARG A 65 -11.81 -13.61 -1.61
CA ARG A 65 -11.32 -12.80 -0.48
C ARG A 65 -9.81 -12.56 -0.55
N ILE A 66 -9.04 -13.57 -0.97
CA ILE A 66 -7.59 -13.45 -1.17
C ILE A 66 -7.30 -12.54 -2.38
N LYS A 67 -7.99 -12.72 -3.50
CA LYS A 67 -7.82 -11.86 -4.69
C LYS A 67 -8.13 -10.40 -4.40
N SER A 68 -9.24 -10.11 -3.69
CA SER A 68 -9.60 -8.74 -3.32
C SER A 68 -8.62 -8.12 -2.31
N ALA A 69 -8.13 -8.90 -1.33
CA ALA A 69 -7.10 -8.45 -0.41
C ALA A 69 -5.76 -8.17 -1.11
N LEU A 70 -5.36 -9.02 -2.06
CA LEU A 70 -4.17 -8.80 -2.87
C LEU A 70 -4.35 -7.58 -3.79
N TYR A 71 -5.51 -7.42 -4.42
CA TYR A 71 -5.81 -6.28 -5.28
C TYR A 71 -5.72 -4.95 -4.52
N GLU A 72 -6.35 -4.84 -3.35
CA GLU A 72 -6.25 -3.66 -2.46
C GLU A 72 -4.81 -3.41 -1.98
N THR A 73 -4.00 -4.45 -1.87
CA THR A 73 -2.60 -4.34 -1.44
C THR A 73 -1.68 -3.86 -2.58
N PHE A 74 -1.98 -4.23 -3.82
CA PHE A 74 -1.20 -3.82 -5.00
C PHE A 74 -1.69 -2.50 -5.62
N TYR A 75 -2.90 -2.04 -5.30
CA TYR A 75 -3.45 -0.79 -5.83
C TYR A 75 -2.88 0.43 -5.09
N LEU A 76 -2.00 1.17 -5.76
CA LEU A 76 -1.48 2.44 -5.27
C LEU A 76 -2.56 3.53 -5.27
N ARG A 77 -2.74 4.19 -4.13
CA ARG A 77 -3.71 5.30 -3.99
C ARG A 77 -3.04 6.62 -4.30
N PHE A 78 -3.57 7.37 -5.25
CA PHE A 78 -3.06 8.69 -5.65
C PHE A 78 -4.08 9.80 -5.41
N SER A 79 -3.62 10.94 -4.89
CA SER A 79 -4.43 12.15 -4.80
C SER A 79 -4.28 13.02 -6.06
N LYS A 80 -5.28 13.86 -6.37
CA LYS A 80 -5.17 14.82 -7.51
C LYS A 80 -3.96 15.74 -7.37
N THR A 81 -3.67 16.17 -6.14
CA THR A 81 -2.52 17.02 -5.85
C THR A 81 -1.19 16.30 -6.03
N GLU A 82 -1.14 15.01 -5.69
CA GLU A 82 0.04 14.20 -5.89
C GLU A 82 0.32 13.98 -7.38
N VAL A 83 -0.70 13.66 -8.18
CA VAL A 83 -0.55 13.52 -9.64
C VAL A 83 0.00 14.82 -10.24
N LEU A 84 -0.54 15.97 -9.84
CA LEU A 84 -0.04 17.27 -10.26
C LEU A 84 1.44 17.45 -9.89
N HIS A 85 1.82 17.13 -8.65
CA HIS A 85 3.20 17.23 -8.17
C HIS A 85 4.15 16.28 -8.91
N LEU A 86 3.73 15.03 -9.17
CA LEU A 86 4.51 14.07 -9.97
C LEU A 86 4.71 14.59 -11.40
N VAL A 87 3.69 15.20 -12.02
CA VAL A 87 3.82 15.80 -13.35
C VAL A 87 4.82 16.95 -13.34
N ILE A 88 4.73 17.86 -12.36
CA ILE A 88 5.67 18.98 -12.21
C ILE A 88 7.10 18.47 -12.01
N ALA A 89 7.30 17.52 -11.10
CA ALA A 89 8.60 16.93 -10.83
C ALA A 89 9.16 16.22 -12.07
N THR A 90 8.33 15.45 -12.78
CA THR A 90 8.73 14.77 -14.03
C THR A 90 9.13 15.77 -15.11
N ALA A 91 8.42 16.90 -15.22
CA ALA A 91 8.78 17.96 -16.16
C ALA A 91 10.15 18.59 -15.81
N LEU A 92 10.42 18.83 -14.53
CA LEU A 92 11.72 19.34 -14.05
C LEU A 92 12.85 18.34 -14.31
N VAL A 93 12.63 17.06 -13.96
CA VAL A 93 13.57 15.97 -14.25
C VAL A 93 13.82 15.90 -15.75
N THR A 94 12.77 15.95 -16.58
CA THR A 94 12.91 15.95 -18.04
C THR A 94 13.77 17.12 -18.52
N ALA A 95 13.56 18.34 -17.99
CA ALA A 95 14.38 19.51 -18.35
C ALA A 95 15.87 19.32 -17.98
N VAL A 96 16.16 18.76 -16.79
CA VAL A 96 17.52 18.39 -16.40
C VAL A 96 18.10 17.34 -17.36
N GLY A 97 17.32 16.32 -17.70
CA GLY A 97 17.71 15.27 -18.65
C GLY A 97 18.05 15.83 -20.04
N MET A 98 17.20 16.71 -20.58
CA MET A 98 17.44 17.41 -21.84
C MET A 98 18.71 18.28 -21.78
N SER A 99 19.03 18.86 -20.62
CA SER A 99 20.22 19.71 -20.46
C SER A 99 21.54 18.97 -20.70
N PHE A 100 21.61 17.66 -20.47
CA PHE A 100 22.80 16.84 -20.78
C PHE A 100 23.12 16.82 -22.27
N TYR A 101 22.11 17.01 -23.13
CA TYR A 101 22.24 17.03 -24.58
C TYR A 101 21.97 18.42 -25.17
N ARG A 102 22.24 19.50 -24.40
CA ARG A 102 22.01 20.89 -24.84
C ARG A 102 20.58 21.12 -25.36
N PHE A 103 19.61 20.51 -24.69
CA PHE A 103 18.19 20.56 -25.05
C PHE A 103 17.83 19.92 -26.40
N GLN A 104 18.73 19.12 -26.99
CA GLN A 104 18.38 18.27 -28.11
C GLN A 104 17.49 17.11 -27.64
N PHE A 105 16.44 16.86 -28.41
CA PHE A 105 15.46 15.85 -28.08
C PHE A 105 16.05 14.44 -28.23
N ARG A 106 16.03 13.63 -27.16
CA ARG A 106 16.58 12.25 -27.10
C ARG A 106 15.64 11.28 -26.38
N TRP A 107 14.74 10.62 -27.12
CA TRP A 107 13.67 9.77 -26.53
C TRP A 107 14.27 8.61 -25.73
N ASP A 108 15.27 7.96 -26.32
CA ASP A 108 16.05 6.85 -25.77
C ASP A 108 16.64 7.16 -24.39
N PHE A 109 17.29 8.30 -24.26
CA PHE A 109 17.86 8.76 -22.99
C PHE A 109 16.77 9.16 -21.98
N LEU A 110 15.78 9.95 -22.41
CA LEU A 110 14.75 10.48 -21.53
C LEU A 110 13.88 9.38 -20.90
N VAL A 111 13.60 8.30 -21.62
CA VAL A 111 12.84 7.16 -21.07
C VAL A 111 13.59 6.52 -19.90
N ILE A 112 14.90 6.26 -20.05
CA ILE A 112 15.72 5.70 -18.96
C ILE A 112 15.81 6.68 -17.79
N PHE A 113 16.00 7.97 -18.09
CA PHE A 113 16.18 8.99 -17.07
C PHE A 113 14.90 9.23 -16.24
N ILE A 114 13.74 9.34 -16.91
CA ILE A 114 12.43 9.51 -16.25
C ILE A 114 12.04 8.25 -15.47
N SER A 115 12.28 7.06 -16.02
CA SER A 115 11.96 5.81 -15.33
C SER A 115 12.76 5.63 -14.03
N ALA A 116 14.04 6.00 -14.01
CA ALA A 116 14.86 5.97 -12.80
C ALA A 116 14.30 6.85 -11.67
N PHE A 117 13.67 7.98 -12.02
CA PHE A 117 12.98 8.83 -11.04
C PHE A 117 11.63 8.23 -10.63
N ILE A 118 10.75 7.93 -11.60
CA ILE A 118 9.37 7.50 -11.31
C ILE A 118 9.35 6.18 -10.54
N ILE A 119 10.13 5.17 -10.96
CA ILE A 119 10.11 3.86 -10.31
C ILE A 119 10.66 3.96 -8.88
N HIS A 120 11.66 4.81 -8.65
CA HIS A 120 12.20 5.11 -7.33
C HIS A 120 11.14 5.68 -6.37
N GLU A 121 10.49 6.78 -6.76
CA GLU A 121 9.47 7.44 -5.93
C GLU A 121 8.25 6.53 -5.71
N LEU A 122 7.83 5.80 -6.74
CA LEU A 122 6.75 4.84 -6.62
C LEU A 122 7.13 3.66 -5.73
N GLY A 123 8.40 3.25 -5.69
CA GLY A 123 8.91 2.24 -4.77
C GLY A 123 8.70 2.65 -3.31
N HIS A 124 9.10 3.87 -2.94
CA HIS A 124 8.86 4.43 -1.60
C HIS A 124 7.38 4.42 -1.25
N LYS A 125 6.55 4.96 -2.15
CA LYS A 125 5.10 5.04 -1.97
C LYS A 125 4.46 3.66 -1.81
N PHE A 126 4.83 2.71 -2.67
CA PHE A 126 4.30 1.35 -2.66
C PHE A 126 4.56 0.67 -1.32
N LEU A 127 5.81 0.69 -0.84
CA LEU A 127 6.13 0.01 0.41
C LEU A 127 5.50 0.70 1.63
N ALA A 128 5.39 2.02 1.61
CA ALA A 128 4.70 2.77 2.67
C ALA A 128 3.20 2.42 2.73
N GLN A 129 2.51 2.42 1.57
CA GLN A 129 1.09 2.05 1.49
C GLN A 129 0.86 0.58 1.80
N PHE A 130 1.78 -0.31 1.41
CA PHE A 130 1.77 -1.73 1.79
C PHE A 130 1.81 -1.90 3.31
N TYR A 131 2.58 -1.06 4.02
CA TYR A 131 2.58 -1.00 5.49
C TYR A 131 1.40 -0.24 6.10
N ARG A 132 0.38 0.10 5.30
CA ARG A 132 -0.82 0.86 5.70
C ARG A 132 -0.51 2.25 6.24
N ALA A 133 0.63 2.82 5.87
CA ALA A 133 0.91 4.23 6.10
C ALA A 133 0.30 5.07 4.98
N TRP A 134 -0.06 6.30 5.30
CA TRP A 134 -0.36 7.30 4.30
C TRP A 134 0.95 7.72 3.62
N ALA A 135 0.93 7.80 2.29
CA ALA A 135 2.10 8.21 1.51
C ALA A 135 1.67 8.96 0.26
N GLU A 136 2.17 10.19 0.09
CA GLU A 136 1.94 11.02 -1.09
C GLU A 136 3.21 11.78 -1.51
N PHE A 137 3.52 11.74 -2.80
CA PHE A 137 4.59 12.54 -3.37
C PHE A 137 4.27 14.04 -3.33
N ARG A 138 5.21 14.83 -2.83
CA ARG A 138 5.11 16.29 -2.78
C ARG A 138 6.34 16.93 -3.40
N VAL A 139 6.10 17.86 -4.31
CA VAL A 139 7.14 18.80 -4.77
C VAL A 139 7.53 19.67 -3.59
N LEU A 140 8.84 19.76 -3.34
CA LEU A 140 9.40 20.63 -2.31
C LEU A 140 9.99 21.84 -3.00
N LEU A 141 9.52 23.05 -2.67
CA LEU A 141 9.89 24.28 -3.40
C LEU A 141 11.40 24.45 -3.53
N PHE A 142 12.14 24.27 -2.43
CA PHE A 142 13.59 24.38 -2.42
C PHE A 142 14.26 23.38 -3.39
N GLY A 143 13.86 22.11 -3.32
CA GLY A 143 14.38 21.06 -4.19
C GLY A 143 14.02 21.26 -5.65
N ALA A 144 12.79 21.72 -5.93
CA ALA A 144 12.34 22.08 -7.27
C ALA A 144 13.13 23.24 -7.87
N VAL A 145 13.40 24.29 -7.09
CA VAL A 145 14.22 25.44 -7.52
C VAL A 145 15.65 24.99 -7.83
N ILE A 146 16.27 24.19 -6.96
CA ILE A 146 17.62 23.63 -7.20
C ILE A 146 17.63 22.77 -8.47
N THR A 147 16.62 21.92 -8.64
CA THR A 147 16.49 21.06 -9.82
C THR A 147 16.33 21.90 -11.10
N ALA A 148 15.49 22.94 -11.07
CA ALA A 148 15.30 23.85 -12.19
C ALA A 148 16.58 24.62 -12.54
N PHE A 149 17.28 25.14 -11.54
CA PHE A 149 18.54 25.87 -11.74
C PHE A 149 19.65 24.95 -12.27
N SER A 150 19.71 23.69 -11.81
CA SER A 150 20.69 22.72 -12.28
C SER A 150 20.50 22.35 -13.75
N ALA A 151 19.29 22.51 -14.30
CA ALA A 151 19.01 22.30 -15.72
C ALA A 151 19.70 23.31 -16.65
N LEU A 152 20.24 24.42 -16.14
CA LEU A 152 20.93 25.41 -16.97
C LEU A 152 22.16 24.80 -17.66
N PRO A 153 22.40 25.06 -18.97
CA PRO A 153 23.48 24.41 -19.73
C PRO A 153 24.88 24.63 -19.19
N PHE A 154 25.12 25.80 -18.57
CA PHE A 154 26.42 26.20 -18.05
C PHE A 154 26.72 25.66 -16.66
N PHE A 155 25.73 25.09 -15.97
CA PHE A 155 25.91 24.59 -14.62
C PHE A 155 26.51 23.17 -14.63
N PRO A 156 27.69 22.94 -14.02
CA PRO A 156 28.46 21.70 -14.19
C PRO A 156 27.89 20.50 -13.44
N PHE A 157 27.08 20.72 -12.39
CA PHE A 157 26.55 19.66 -11.54
C PHE A 157 25.03 19.55 -11.65
N LYS A 158 24.49 18.41 -12.05
CA LYS A 158 23.05 18.22 -12.20
C LYS A 158 22.47 17.61 -10.93
N PHE A 159 21.74 18.43 -10.17
CA PHE A 159 21.02 18.01 -8.97
C PHE A 159 19.56 17.70 -9.30
N ILE A 160 19.07 16.57 -8.81
CA ILE A 160 17.71 16.08 -9.06
C ILE A 160 17.10 15.75 -7.71
N ALA A 161 16.31 16.69 -7.17
CA ALA A 161 15.58 16.49 -5.92
C ALA A 161 14.29 17.34 -5.94
N PRO A 162 13.40 17.15 -6.93
CA PRO A 162 12.25 18.03 -7.10
C PRO A 162 11.20 17.89 -5.98
N GLY A 163 11.23 16.80 -5.22
CA GLY A 163 10.26 16.48 -4.19
C GLY A 163 10.65 15.24 -3.40
N ALA A 164 9.73 14.78 -2.57
CA ALA A 164 9.87 13.55 -1.77
C ALA A 164 8.50 12.90 -1.52
N VAL A 165 8.50 11.60 -1.20
CA VAL A 165 7.30 10.90 -0.72
C VAL A 165 7.10 11.18 0.76
N MET A 166 6.08 11.96 1.08
CA MET A 166 5.72 12.26 2.48
C MET A 166 5.00 11.06 3.06
N VAL A 167 5.58 10.43 4.08
CA VAL A 167 5.02 9.26 4.77
C VAL A 167 4.51 9.66 6.15
N SER A 168 3.29 9.25 6.48
CA SER A 168 2.67 9.48 7.80
C SER A 168 1.90 8.25 8.27
N GLY A 169 2.04 7.89 9.53
CA GLY A 169 1.38 6.74 10.14
C GLY A 169 2.21 6.10 11.25
N ASN A 170 1.66 5.09 11.91
CA ASN A 170 2.34 4.37 12.99
C ASN A 170 3.28 3.28 12.42
N LEU A 171 4.39 3.71 11.82
CA LEU A 171 5.45 2.84 11.34
C LEU A 171 6.52 2.66 12.43
N SER A 172 6.90 1.41 12.71
CA SER A 172 8.10 1.15 13.51
C SER A 172 9.35 1.61 12.78
N GLU A 173 10.42 1.94 13.50
CA GLU A 173 11.70 2.37 12.92
C GLU A 173 12.21 1.38 11.87
N SER A 174 12.09 0.07 12.13
CA SER A 174 12.45 -0.97 11.16
C SER A 174 11.67 -0.88 9.85
N ARG A 175 10.37 -0.58 9.90
CA ARG A 175 9.54 -0.42 8.69
C ARG A 175 9.85 0.89 7.98
N SER A 176 10.05 1.97 8.73
CA SER A 176 10.46 3.26 8.17
C SER A 176 11.80 3.14 7.43
N GLY A 177 12.79 2.47 8.03
CA GLY A 177 14.09 2.22 7.38
C GLY A 177 13.97 1.39 6.09
N LYS A 178 13.07 0.39 6.05
CA LYS A 178 12.80 -0.36 4.81
C LYS A 178 12.16 0.52 3.73
N VAL A 179 11.25 1.42 4.12
CA VAL A 179 10.66 2.40 3.21
C VAL A 179 11.71 3.36 2.69
N SER A 180 12.66 3.85 3.49
CA SER A 180 13.76 4.68 2.98
C SER A 180 14.75 3.90 2.09
N TRP A 181 14.89 2.59 2.29
CA TRP A 181 15.83 1.76 1.52
C TRP A 181 15.28 1.28 0.17
N ILE A 182 13.96 1.14 0.02
CA ILE A 182 13.36 0.55 -1.19
C ILE A 182 13.61 1.39 -2.45
N GLY A 183 13.61 2.73 -2.36
CA GLY A 183 13.93 3.59 -3.50
C GLY A 183 15.35 3.35 -4.02
N PRO A 184 16.41 3.48 -3.20
CA PRO A 184 17.77 3.10 -3.60
C PRO A 184 17.86 1.68 -4.17
N LEU A 185 17.17 0.71 -3.57
CA LEU A 185 17.17 -0.66 -4.06
C LEU A 185 16.55 -0.78 -5.47
N THR A 186 15.42 -0.11 -5.73
CA THR A 186 14.79 -0.15 -7.06
C THR A 186 15.74 0.39 -8.14
N ASN A 187 16.45 1.47 -7.86
CA ASN A 187 17.46 2.00 -8.80
C ASN A 187 18.64 1.06 -8.94
N LEU A 188 19.16 0.48 -7.86
CA LEU A 188 20.24 -0.51 -7.96
C LEU A 188 19.82 -1.72 -8.82
N ALA A 189 18.59 -2.20 -8.67
CA ALA A 189 18.03 -3.28 -9.47
C ALA A 189 17.91 -2.88 -10.95
N MET A 190 17.38 -1.69 -11.25
CA MET A 190 17.31 -1.16 -12.62
C MET A 190 18.69 -1.00 -13.25
N GLY A 191 19.65 -0.41 -12.53
CA GLY A 191 21.04 -0.26 -12.97
C GLY A 191 21.69 -1.60 -13.28
N THR A 192 21.47 -2.60 -12.43
CA THR A 192 21.94 -3.98 -12.66
C THR A 192 21.30 -4.58 -13.92
N GLY A 193 19.99 -4.39 -14.11
CA GLY A 193 19.28 -4.83 -15.31
C GLY A 193 19.82 -4.20 -16.60
N PHE A 194 20.12 -2.90 -16.59
CA PHE A 194 20.75 -2.22 -17.72
C PHE A 194 22.17 -2.71 -17.98
N LEU A 195 22.95 -2.99 -16.93
CA LEU A 195 24.30 -3.53 -17.06
C LEU A 195 24.27 -4.93 -17.69
N LEU A 196 23.41 -5.82 -17.20
CA LEU A 196 23.25 -7.15 -17.77
C LEU A 196 22.80 -7.08 -19.23
N SER A 197 21.85 -6.20 -19.54
CA SER A 197 21.37 -5.98 -20.91
C SER A 197 22.49 -5.46 -21.81
N TYR A 198 23.34 -4.55 -21.33
CA TYR A 198 24.51 -4.05 -22.06
C TYR A 198 25.50 -5.18 -22.37
N LEU A 199 25.87 -5.99 -21.36
CA LEU A 199 26.81 -7.10 -21.52
C LEU A 199 26.29 -8.15 -22.49
N ILE A 200 25.00 -8.49 -22.43
CA ILE A 200 24.38 -9.45 -23.36
C ILE A 200 24.39 -8.91 -24.79
N LEU A 201 23.98 -7.66 -25.01
CA LEU A 201 23.94 -7.09 -26.37
C LEU A 201 25.34 -6.93 -26.99
N GLU A 202 26.33 -6.53 -26.19
CA GLU A 202 27.72 -6.40 -26.64
C GLU A 202 28.30 -7.77 -26.99
N THR A 203 28.12 -8.78 -26.14
CA THR A 203 28.71 -10.11 -26.35
C THR A 203 27.98 -10.95 -27.39
N ALA A 204 26.64 -10.93 -27.42
CA ALA A 204 25.85 -11.78 -28.31
C ALA A 204 25.65 -11.18 -29.71
N VAL A 205 25.58 -9.85 -29.81
CA VAL A 205 25.21 -9.15 -31.07
C VAL A 205 26.28 -8.16 -31.53
N GLY A 206 27.33 -7.91 -30.73
CA GLY A 206 28.37 -6.93 -31.05
C GLY A 206 27.87 -5.48 -30.98
N PHE A 207 26.73 -5.22 -30.34
CA PHE A 207 26.10 -3.89 -30.30
C PHE A 207 26.31 -3.21 -28.94
N ALA A 208 27.33 -2.35 -28.86
CA ALA A 208 27.62 -1.56 -27.67
C ALA A 208 26.70 -0.32 -27.56
N ASN A 209 25.64 -0.42 -26.75
CA ASN A 209 24.70 0.68 -26.55
C ASN A 209 25.07 1.56 -25.34
N LYS A 210 25.72 2.71 -25.61
CA LYS A 210 26.14 3.68 -24.59
C LYS A 210 25.00 4.22 -23.71
N ILE A 211 23.75 4.17 -24.19
CA ILE A 211 22.59 4.65 -23.43
C ILE A 211 22.26 3.71 -22.26
N LEU A 212 22.51 2.41 -22.41
CA LEU A 212 22.38 1.46 -21.29
C LEU A 212 23.39 1.76 -20.20
N LEU A 213 24.65 2.06 -20.57
CA LEU A 213 25.68 2.49 -19.61
C LEU A 213 25.31 3.81 -18.92
N ALA A 214 24.70 4.76 -19.64
CA ALA A 214 24.15 5.95 -19.01
C ALA A 214 23.07 5.57 -17.97
N GLY A 215 22.19 4.62 -18.29
CA GLY A 215 21.21 4.07 -17.34
C GLY A 215 21.84 3.45 -16.10
N VAL A 216 22.91 2.66 -16.25
CA VAL A 216 23.69 2.12 -15.12
C VAL A 216 24.21 3.25 -14.24
N TRP A 217 24.86 4.25 -14.85
CA TRP A 217 25.48 5.35 -14.14
C TRP A 217 24.44 6.20 -13.38
N PHE A 218 23.33 6.57 -14.02
CA PHE A 218 22.29 7.39 -13.39
C PHE A 218 21.58 6.67 -12.25
N ASN A 219 21.21 5.41 -12.44
CA ASN A 219 20.56 4.63 -11.39
C ASN A 219 21.50 4.41 -10.19
N GLY A 220 22.77 4.11 -10.46
CA GLY A 220 23.80 4.00 -9.41
C GLY A 220 24.01 5.31 -8.67
N PHE A 221 24.05 6.44 -9.39
CA PHE A 221 24.20 7.77 -8.82
C PHE A 221 23.02 8.12 -7.90
N ILE A 222 21.78 7.97 -8.37
CA ILE A 222 20.59 8.26 -7.54
C ILE A 222 20.54 7.33 -6.31
N ALA A 223 20.84 6.03 -6.48
CA ALA A 223 20.89 5.09 -5.37
C ALA A 223 21.95 5.49 -4.32
N PHE A 224 23.14 5.90 -4.76
CA PHE A 224 24.21 6.35 -3.87
C PHE A 224 23.80 7.56 -3.02
N PHE A 225 23.27 8.62 -3.63
CA PHE A 225 22.90 9.84 -2.89
C PHE A 225 21.75 9.63 -1.90
N ASN A 226 20.77 8.78 -2.24
CA ASN A 226 19.67 8.46 -1.34
C ASN A 226 20.06 7.55 -0.17
N LEU A 227 21.26 6.95 -0.19
CA LEU A 227 21.80 6.20 0.95
C LEU A 227 22.63 7.07 1.90
N ILE A 228 22.85 8.35 1.59
CA ILE A 228 23.60 9.27 2.44
C ILE A 228 22.70 9.76 3.59
N PRO A 229 23.05 9.49 4.85
CA PRO A 229 22.15 9.68 6.01
C PRO A 229 21.83 11.15 6.36
N PHE A 230 22.46 12.12 5.70
CA PHE A 230 22.21 13.56 5.91
C PHE A 230 21.31 14.17 4.84
N MET A 231 21.05 13.44 3.75
CA MET A 231 20.22 13.92 2.64
C MET A 231 18.77 13.45 2.72
N GLY A 232 18.39 12.71 3.79
CA GLY A 232 17.07 12.11 4.04
C GLY A 232 15.90 12.68 3.25
N LEU A 233 15.77 12.23 2.01
CA LEU A 233 14.64 12.40 1.10
C LEU A 233 13.85 11.09 1.10
#